data_AF-A0A5Z1EV74-F1
#
_entry.id   AF-A0A5Z1EV74-F1
#
_cell.length_a   1.000
_cell.length_b   1.000
_cell.length_c   1.000
_cell.angle_alpha   90.00
_cell.angle_beta   90.00
_cell.angle_gamma   90.00
#
_symmetry.space_group_name_H-M   'P 1'
#
loop_
_entity.id
_entity.type
_entity.pdbx_description
1 polymer ?
#
loop_
_entity_poly.entity_id
_entity_poly.type
_entity_poly.pdbx_seq_one_letter_code
_entity_poly.pdbx_strand_id
1 'polypeptide(L)'
;LLTYEQFLQNIPSMLESIPFQRILSERKNKFENAIVVSAGPSLAKQLSLLKVYQDKAVIFCADGALSMLEKEGIAPDYVTNLDYSDWPIK
;
A
#
# COMPACT_ATOMS: atom_id res chain seq x y z
N LEU A 1 10.27 -20.14 -12.67
CA LEU A 1 11.07 -20.64 -11.53
C LEU A 1 11.23 -19.58 -10.46
N LEU A 2 11.71 -18.38 -10.81
CA LEU A 2 11.85 -17.24 -9.88
C LEU A 2 10.58 -17.00 -9.04
N THR A 3 9.42 -16.71 -9.65
CA THR A 3 8.15 -16.45 -8.94
C THR A 3 7.77 -17.50 -7.89
N TYR A 4 8.07 -18.77 -8.17
CA TYR A 4 7.78 -19.86 -7.23
C TYR A 4 8.71 -19.82 -6.01
N GLU A 5 9.98 -19.47 -6.24
CA GLU A 5 10.95 -19.23 -5.18
C GLU A 5 10.56 -18.03 -4.30
N GLN A 6 10.19 -16.88 -4.89
CA GLN A 6 9.68 -15.76 -4.08
C GLN A 6 8.45 -16.17 -3.28
N PHE A 7 7.50 -16.89 -3.89
CA PHE A 7 6.32 -17.35 -3.17
C PHE A 7 6.70 -18.19 -1.95
N LEU A 8 7.56 -19.20 -2.13
CA LEU A 8 8.03 -20.05 -1.02
C LEU A 8 8.76 -19.25 0.06
N GLN A 9 9.60 -18.29 -0.31
CA GLN A 9 10.31 -17.43 0.64
C GLN A 9 9.38 -16.50 1.42
N ASN A 10 8.23 -16.11 0.85
CA ASN A 10 7.24 -15.27 1.53
C ASN A 10 6.29 -16.06 2.46
N ILE A 11 6.19 -17.39 2.35
CA ILE A 11 5.25 -18.21 3.15
C ILE A 11 5.38 -17.97 4.66
N PRO A 12 6.59 -17.98 5.27
CA PRO A 12 6.72 -17.76 6.72
C PRO A 12 6.12 -16.42 7.15
N SER A 13 6.48 -15.33 6.47
CA SER A 13 5.94 -13.99 6.75
C SER A 13 4.43 -13.92 6.52
N MET A 14 3.90 -14.59 5.49
CA MET A 14 2.46 -14.65 5.23
C MET A 14 1.69 -15.38 6.34
N LEU A 15 2.26 -16.41 6.95
CA LEU A 15 1.65 -17.17 8.05
C LEU A 15 1.66 -16.39 9.37
N GLU A 16 2.69 -15.59 9.62
CA GLU A 16 2.80 -14.72 10.80
C GLU A 16 1.97 -13.43 10.66
N SER A 17 1.69 -13.01 9.43
CA SER A 17 0.93 -11.80 9.11
C SER A 17 -0.59 -11.97 9.31
N ILE A 18 -1.29 -10.84 9.32
CA ILE A 18 -2.77 -10.83 9.34
C ILE A 18 -3.28 -11.52 8.07
N PRO A 19 -4.13 -12.56 8.19
CA PRO A 19 -4.68 -13.24 7.03
C PRO A 19 -5.45 -12.27 6.12
N PHE A 20 -5.19 -12.31 4.82
CA PHE A 20 -5.86 -11.42 3.86
C PHE A 20 -7.39 -11.51 3.93
N GLN A 21 -7.93 -12.72 4.13
CA GLN A 21 -9.38 -12.90 4.33
C GLN A 21 -9.93 -12.14 5.54
N ARG A 22 -9.14 -12.02 6.63
CA ARG A 22 -9.53 -11.23 7.81
C ARG A 22 -9.61 -9.75 7.45
N ILE A 23 -8.57 -9.22 6.78
CA ILE A 23 -8.56 -7.83 6.29
C ILE A 23 -9.81 -7.54 5.46
N LEU A 24 -10.14 -8.42 4.51
CA LEU A 24 -11.37 -8.28 3.71
C LEU A 24 -12.63 -8.29 4.59
N SER A 25 -12.76 -9.24 5.51
CA SER A 25 -13.95 -9.33 6.35
C SER A 25 -14.16 -8.13 7.27
N GLU A 26 -13.10 -7.58 7.85
CA GLU A 26 -13.16 -6.50 8.84
C GLU A 26 -13.27 -5.12 8.20
N ARG A 27 -12.68 -4.93 7.01
CA ARG A 27 -12.54 -3.63 6.35
C ARG A 27 -13.52 -3.42 5.19
N LYS A 28 -14.16 -4.50 4.69
CA LYS A 28 -15.17 -4.41 3.63
C LYS A 28 -16.32 -3.49 4.08
N ASN A 29 -16.70 -2.57 3.20
CA ASN A 29 -17.76 -1.59 3.39
C ASN A 29 -17.57 -0.66 4.61
N LYS A 30 -16.34 -0.49 5.13
CA LYS A 30 -16.05 0.45 6.22
C LYS A 30 -15.72 1.86 5.75
N PHE A 31 -15.34 2.02 4.49
CA PHE A 31 -14.92 3.28 3.92
C PHE A 31 -15.85 3.65 2.77
N GLU A 32 -16.27 4.91 2.74
CA GLU A 32 -17.06 5.48 1.65
C GLU A 32 -16.17 5.83 0.45
N ASN A 33 -14.97 6.35 0.73
CA ASN A 33 -14.03 6.83 -0.26
C ASN A 33 -12.70 6.10 -0.16
N ALA A 34 -12.10 5.78 -1.32
CA ALA A 34 -10.76 5.23 -1.43
C ALA A 34 -9.92 6.08 -2.39
N ILE A 35 -8.70 6.39 -2.00
CA ILE A 35 -7.72 7.10 -2.83
C ILE A 35 -6.60 6.12 -3.17
N VAL A 36 -6.36 5.92 -4.47
CA VAL A 36 -5.27 5.08 -4.96
C VAL A 36 -4.16 5.98 -5.48
N VAL A 37 -2.98 5.87 -4.89
CA VAL A 37 -1.82 6.72 -5.16
C VAL A 37 -0.77 5.91 -5.91
N SER A 38 -0.31 6.45 -7.04
CA SER A 38 0.79 5.90 -7.84
C SER A 38 1.90 6.92 -8.03
N ALA A 39 3.10 6.46 -8.39
CA ALA A 39 4.32 7.26 -8.50
C ALA A 39 4.38 8.16 -9.76
N GLY A 40 3.23 8.68 -10.22
CA GLY A 40 3.17 9.57 -11.37
C GLY A 40 3.64 11.00 -11.04
N PRO A 41 4.15 11.76 -12.02
CA PRO A 41 4.61 13.15 -11.81
C PRO A 41 3.48 14.11 -11.38
N SER A 42 2.22 13.72 -11.60
CA SER A 42 1.04 14.44 -11.13
C SER A 42 0.87 14.41 -9.60
N LEU A 43 1.45 13.41 -8.91
CA LEU A 43 1.30 13.23 -7.47
C LEU A 43 1.77 14.47 -6.70
N ALA A 44 2.89 15.07 -7.11
CA ALA A 44 3.45 16.25 -6.46
C ALA A 44 2.45 17.41 -6.31
N LYS A 45 1.53 17.56 -7.28
CA LYS A 45 0.50 18.61 -7.25
C LYS A 45 -0.64 18.30 -6.28
N GLN A 46 -0.84 17.03 -5.95
CA GLN A 46 -1.96 16.56 -5.12
C GLN A 46 -1.56 16.23 -3.68
N LEU A 47 -0.27 16.27 -3.32
CA LEU A 47 0.21 15.98 -1.96
C LEU A 47 -0.48 16.85 -0.90
N SER A 48 -0.58 18.17 -1.14
CA SER A 48 -1.26 19.08 -0.22
C SER A 48 -2.74 18.75 -0.03
N LEU A 49 -3.41 18.30 -1.10
CA LEU A 49 -4.82 17.90 -1.05
C LEU A 49 -4.98 16.57 -0.31
N LEU A 50 -4.15 15.57 -0.65
CA LEU A 50 -4.11 14.27 0.02
C LEU A 50 -3.97 14.43 1.53
N LYS A 51 -3.08 15.31 1.99
CA LYS A 51 -2.88 15.58 3.42
C LYS A 51 -4.13 16.11 4.13
N VAL A 52 -4.92 16.95 3.47
CA VAL A 52 -6.18 17.50 4.03
C VAL A 52 -7.27 16.45 4.12
N TYR A 53 -7.25 15.45 3.22
CA TYR A 53 -8.29 14.43 3.10
C TYR A 53 -7.87 13.06 3.64
N GLN A 54 -6.68 12.94 4.24
CA GLN A 54 -6.14 11.65 4.68
C GLN A 54 -7.05 10.91 5.68
N ASP A 55 -7.75 11.65 6.55
CA ASP A 55 -8.62 11.05 7.57
C ASP A 55 -10.05 10.75 7.04
N LYS A 56 -10.33 11.10 5.77
CA LYS A 56 -11.67 11.00 5.16
C LYS A 56 -11.79 9.89 4.11
N ALA A 57 -10.67 9.28 3.74
CA ALA A 57 -10.62 8.23 2.73
C ALA A 57 -9.54 7.23 3.09
N VAL A 58 -9.74 5.97 2.70
CA VAL A 58 -8.67 4.96 2.80
C VAL A 58 -7.66 5.20 1.69
N ILE A 59 -6.37 5.27 2.04
CA ILE A 59 -5.28 5.51 1.09
C ILE A 59 -4.57 4.20 0.78
N PHE A 60 -4.64 3.80 -0.49
CA PHE A 60 -3.84 2.72 -1.07
C PHE A 60 -2.66 3.32 -1.82
N CYS A 61 -1.45 2.96 -1.44
CA CYS A 61 -0.22 3.45 -2.04
C CYS A 61 0.49 2.34 -2.81
N ALA A 62 0.81 2.57 -4.07
CA ALA A 62 1.80 1.76 -4.75
C ALA A 62 3.18 2.02 -4.13
N ASP A 63 4.00 0.98 -3.96
CA ASP A 63 5.30 1.06 -3.29
C ASP A 63 6.19 2.22 -3.78
N GLY A 64 6.26 2.42 -5.10
CA GLY A 64 7.02 3.53 -5.70
C GLY A 64 6.57 4.94 -5.28
N ALA A 65 5.36 5.12 -4.75
CA ALA A 65 4.85 6.40 -4.26
C ALA A 65 5.07 6.63 -2.76
N LEU A 66 5.42 5.58 -2.01
CA LEU A 66 5.52 5.61 -0.55
C LEU A 66 6.50 6.69 -0.08
N SER A 67 7.69 6.71 -0.68
CA SER A 67 8.74 7.68 -0.34
C SER A 67 8.34 9.14 -0.58
N MET A 68 7.37 9.43 -1.46
CA MET A 68 6.86 10.80 -1.68
C MET A 68 5.82 11.17 -0.63
N LEU A 69 4.94 10.24 -0.25
CA LEU A 69 3.93 10.45 0.78
C LEU A 69 4.57 10.66 2.16
N GLU A 70 5.57 9.84 2.51
CA GLU A 70 6.28 9.94 3.79
C GLU A 70 6.99 11.28 3.97
N LYS A 71 7.60 11.83 2.91
CA LYS A 71 8.26 13.15 2.94
C LYS A 71 7.30 14.29 3.28
N GLU A 72 6.04 14.17 2.89
CA GLU A 72 4.99 15.15 3.18
C GLU A 72 4.24 14.83 4.49
N GLY A 73 4.61 13.75 5.18
CA GLY A 73 3.99 13.29 6.42
C GLY A 73 2.59 12.70 6.20
N ILE A 74 2.34 12.11 5.04
CA ILE A 74 1.09 11.42 4.70
C ILE A 74 1.31 9.92 4.92
N ALA A 75 0.58 9.32 5.85
CA ALA A 75 0.66 7.88 6.13
C ALA A 75 -0.42 7.13 5.33
N PRO A 76 -0.06 6.27 4.36
CA PRO A 76 -1.05 5.43 3.68
C PRO A 76 -1.55 4.30 4.58
N ASP A 77 -2.82 3.89 4.42
CA ASP A 77 -3.40 2.75 5.14
C ASP A 77 -2.87 1.41 4.64
N TYR A 78 -2.65 1.32 3.32
CA TYR A 78 -2.17 0.12 2.66
C TYR A 78 -1.07 0.47 1.67
N VAL A 79 -0.01 -0.33 1.68
CA VAL A 79 1.06 -0.28 0.67
C VAL A 79 0.98 -1.55 -0.17
N THR A 80 0.98 -1.40 -1.48
CA THR A 80 0.96 -2.50 -2.44
C THR A 80 2.24 -2.50 -3.24
N ASN A 81 2.97 -3.61 -3.22
CA ASN A 81 4.11 -3.86 -4.09
C ASN A 81 3.73 -4.90 -5.15
N LEU A 82 4.07 -4.61 -6.41
CA LEU A 82 3.86 -5.51 -7.56
C LEU A 82 5.18 -5.91 -8.23
N ASP A 83 6.28 -5.26 -7.86
CA ASP A 83 7.56 -5.42 -8.53
C ASP A 83 8.22 -6.71 -8.09
N TYR A 84 8.46 -7.61 -9.05
CA TYR A 84 9.03 -8.94 -8.81
C TYR A 84 10.50 -8.90 -8.37
N SER A 85 11.18 -7.78 -8.60
CA SER A 85 12.60 -7.58 -8.29
C SER A 85 12.83 -6.93 -6.93
N ASP A 86 11.84 -6.21 -6.42
CA ASP A 86 11.93 -5.58 -5.10
C ASP A 86 11.35 -6.54 -4.07
N TRP A 87 12.22 -6.99 -3.17
CA TRP A 87 11.78 -7.69 -1.98
C TRP A 87 11.01 -6.69 -1.14
N PRO A 88 9.71 -6.90 -0.83
CA PRO A 88 8.96 -6.02 0.06
C PRO A 88 9.56 -5.97 1.48
N ILE A 89 10.57 -6.81 1.75
CA ILE A 89 11.20 -7.02 3.04
C ILE A 89 12.73 -6.86 2.85
N LYS A 90 13.28 -5.79 3.43
CA LYS A 90 14.68 -5.67 3.81
C LYS A 90 14.77 -5.44 5.30
#